data_AF-A0A546Y024-F1
#
_entry.id   AF-A0A546Y024-F1
#
_cell.length_a   1.000
_cell.length_b   1.000
_cell.length_c   1.000
_cell.angle_alpha   90.00
_cell.angle_beta   90.00
_cell.angle_gamma   90.00
#
_symmetry.space_group_name_H-M   'P 1'
#
loop_
_entity.id
_entity.type
_entity.pdbx_description
1 polymer ?
#
loop_
_entity_poly.entity_id
_entity_poly.type
_entity_poly.pdbx_seq_one_letter_code
_entity_poly.pdbx_strand_id
1 'polypeptide(L)'
;MQENSESKHEDKPTKLQTDLALLFTTDLYVGSERLYKIKLKGTSLNLRYEIDGEMHQRTYLSSLSWRAIMLFALTEGKTVTVHEMDLPGRYRQMFPTTLLRRLQWHARQNANFPPVARFYDPNGSAVMLLTRSRVCDHAVDALHNLTDGAPVFQPLWISDIMALRPILGIELVRDETFSATMSTSAYLEAAAISDRIVEEPELSALSLIGNVPRLVAPPSSKAVRGIYDQACRENPALVELRDRSIYGDYSFG
;
A
#
# COMPACT_ATOMS: atom_id res chain seq x y z
N MET A 1 -52.44 -11.03 4.96
CA MET A 1 -51.23 -11.28 4.15
C MET A 1 -51.16 -10.20 3.09
N GLN A 2 -50.27 -9.24 3.25
CA GLN A 2 -49.71 -8.45 2.16
C GLN A 2 -48.30 -8.08 2.58
N GLU A 3 -47.38 -8.45 1.71
CA GLU A 3 -45.96 -8.63 1.97
C GLU A 3 -45.29 -7.27 2.25
N ASN A 4 -44.60 -7.19 3.39
CA ASN A 4 -43.57 -6.20 3.60
C ASN A 4 -42.45 -6.49 2.59
N SER A 5 -42.38 -5.67 1.55
CA SER A 5 -41.19 -5.55 0.74
C SER A 5 -40.08 -4.98 1.62
N GLU A 6 -39.32 -5.86 2.26
CA GLU A 6 -38.01 -5.53 2.81
C GLU A 6 -37.17 -4.97 1.66
N SER A 7 -36.99 -3.65 1.67
CA SER A 7 -36.02 -2.99 0.82
C SER A 7 -34.66 -3.57 1.19
N LYS A 8 -34.14 -4.49 0.37
CA LYS A 8 -32.72 -4.82 0.37
C LYS A 8 -31.98 -3.55 -0.01
N HIS A 9 -31.60 -2.77 1.00
CA HIS A 9 -30.47 -1.86 0.87
C HIS A 9 -29.27 -2.76 0.59
N GLU A 10 -28.88 -2.86 -0.68
CA GLU A 10 -27.53 -3.30 -1.04
C GLU A 10 -26.58 -2.26 -0.45
N ASP A 11 -26.14 -2.50 0.79
CA ASP A 11 -25.14 -1.69 1.46
C ASP A 11 -23.83 -1.80 0.68
N LYS A 12 -23.61 -0.84 -0.22
CA LYS A 12 -22.37 -0.72 -0.97
C LYS A 12 -21.19 -0.72 0.00
N PRO A 13 -20.10 -1.46 -0.28
CA PRO A 13 -18.95 -1.50 0.61
C PRO A 13 -18.41 -0.10 0.91
N THR A 14 -18.10 0.17 2.17
CA THR A 14 -17.50 1.44 2.59
C THR A 14 -16.09 1.59 2.00
N LYS A 15 -15.56 2.82 1.99
CA LYS A 15 -14.17 3.07 1.55
C LYS A 15 -13.16 2.27 2.38
N LEU A 16 -13.38 2.17 3.70
CA LEU A 16 -12.51 1.39 4.59
C LEU A 16 -12.54 -0.10 4.22
N GLN A 17 -13.73 -0.66 4.01
CA GLN A 17 -13.89 -2.07 3.57
C GLN A 17 -13.21 -2.32 2.22
N THR A 18 -13.34 -1.38 1.28
CA THR A 18 -12.65 -1.41 -0.02
C THR A 18 -11.13 -1.42 0.14
N ASP A 19 -10.58 -0.47 0.90
CA ASP A 19 -9.14 -0.34 1.08
C ASP A 19 -8.55 -1.57 1.82
N LEU A 20 -9.26 -2.08 2.85
CA LEU A 20 -8.86 -3.30 3.55
C LEU A 20 -8.88 -4.52 2.62
N ALA A 21 -9.91 -4.68 1.77
CA ALA A 21 -9.96 -5.76 0.79
C ALA A 21 -8.75 -5.75 -0.15
N LEU A 22 -8.39 -4.57 -0.67
CA LEU A 22 -7.23 -4.40 -1.54
C LEU A 22 -5.89 -4.74 -0.84
N LEU A 23 -5.76 -4.37 0.44
CA LEU A 23 -4.56 -4.65 1.23
C LEU A 23 -4.45 -6.10 1.73
N PHE A 24 -5.57 -6.79 1.87
CA PHE A 24 -5.63 -8.21 2.27
C PHE A 24 -5.79 -9.16 1.08
N THR A 25 -5.70 -8.64 -0.15
CA THR A 25 -5.59 -9.45 -1.38
C THR A 25 -4.20 -9.35 -2.01
N THR A 26 -3.25 -8.68 -1.35
CA THR A 26 -1.91 -8.41 -1.86
C THR A 26 -0.81 -8.76 -0.86
N ASP A 27 0.30 -9.25 -1.40
CA ASP A 27 1.51 -9.61 -0.67
C ASP A 27 2.65 -8.72 -1.16
N LEU A 28 3.46 -8.17 -0.25
CA LEU A 28 4.70 -7.53 -0.66
C LEU A 28 5.74 -8.62 -0.91
N TYR A 29 6.10 -8.79 -2.19
CA TYR A 29 7.22 -9.60 -2.61
C TYR A 29 8.49 -8.75 -2.68
N VAL A 30 9.60 -9.32 -2.21
CA VAL A 30 10.95 -8.79 -2.38
C VAL A 30 11.80 -9.89 -3.00
N GLY A 31 12.31 -9.63 -4.19
CA GLY A 31 12.75 -10.66 -5.12
C GLY A 31 11.63 -11.66 -5.42
N SER A 32 11.91 -12.94 -5.21
CA SER A 32 10.97 -14.06 -5.38
C SER A 32 10.26 -14.47 -4.09
N GLU A 33 10.59 -13.84 -2.95
CA GLU A 33 10.06 -14.19 -1.64
C GLU A 33 9.06 -13.17 -1.11
N ARG A 34 8.17 -13.62 -0.22
CA ARG A 34 7.20 -12.74 0.46
C ARG A 34 7.85 -12.17 1.70
N LEU A 35 7.74 -10.86 1.93
CA LEU A 35 8.37 -10.17 3.06
C LEU A 35 8.13 -10.90 4.39
N TYR A 36 6.88 -11.29 4.67
CA TYR A 36 6.53 -11.93 5.95
C TYR A 36 7.12 -13.33 6.15
N LYS A 37 7.57 -14.00 5.08
CA LYS A 37 8.20 -15.32 5.15
C LYS A 37 9.70 -15.24 5.38
N ILE A 38 10.30 -14.09 5.15
CA ILE A 38 11.74 -13.91 5.31
C ILE A 38 12.04 -13.83 6.81
N LYS A 39 12.76 -14.84 7.31
CA LYS A 39 13.12 -14.98 8.73
C LYS A 39 14.62 -14.85 8.87
N LEU A 40 15.11 -13.63 9.08
CA LEU A 40 16.48 -13.41 9.51
C LEU A 40 16.54 -13.38 11.05
N LYS A 41 17.57 -13.99 11.63
CA LYS A 41 17.74 -13.98 13.10
C LYS A 41 18.02 -12.55 13.56
N GLY A 42 17.32 -12.11 14.61
CA GLY A 42 17.51 -10.79 15.20
C GLY A 42 16.80 -9.65 14.47
N THR A 43 16.00 -9.94 13.43
CA THR A 43 15.22 -8.92 12.74
C THR A 43 13.82 -8.79 13.33
N SER A 44 13.42 -7.57 13.67
CA SER A 44 12.09 -7.29 14.22
C SER A 44 11.66 -5.86 13.90
N LEU A 45 10.35 -5.66 13.73
CA LEU A 45 9.76 -4.34 13.57
C LEU A 45 9.28 -3.83 14.93
N ASN A 46 9.91 -2.74 15.41
CA ASN A 46 9.46 -2.06 16.62
C ASN A 46 8.37 -1.05 16.27
N LEU A 47 7.31 -0.97 17.07
CA LEU A 47 6.24 0.02 16.92
C LEU A 47 5.89 0.67 18.26
N ARG A 48 5.56 1.96 18.18
CA ARG A 48 4.85 2.70 19.21
C ARG A 48 3.62 3.33 18.58
N TYR A 49 2.45 2.95 19.06
CA TYR A 49 1.16 3.31 18.48
C TYR A 49 0.11 3.48 19.56
N GLU A 50 -0.99 4.14 19.21
CA GLU A 50 -2.13 4.41 20.07
C GLU A 50 -3.38 3.76 19.46
N ILE A 51 -4.21 3.12 20.29
CA ILE A 51 -5.56 2.66 19.91
C ILE A 51 -6.55 3.25 20.90
N ASP A 52 -7.49 4.06 20.43
CA ASP A 52 -8.51 4.74 21.26
C ASP A 52 -7.95 5.44 22.51
N GLY A 53 -6.79 6.12 22.38
CA GLY A 53 -6.13 6.80 23.48
C GLY A 53 -5.19 5.92 24.32
N GLU A 54 -5.20 4.60 24.13
CA GLU A 54 -4.29 3.69 24.84
C GLU A 54 -2.97 3.53 24.09
N MET A 55 -1.87 3.90 24.75
CA MET A 55 -0.52 3.79 24.20
C MET A 55 0.02 2.36 24.31
N HIS A 56 0.52 1.85 23.20
CA HIS A 56 1.17 0.55 23.11
C HIS A 56 2.58 0.66 22.55
N GLN A 57 3.47 -0.20 23.05
CA GLN A 57 4.81 -0.40 22.51
C GLN A 57 5.05 -1.91 22.34
N ARG A 58 5.38 -2.32 21.12
CA ARG A 58 5.50 -3.74 20.75
C ARG A 58 6.65 -3.94 19.76
N THR A 59 7.21 -5.14 19.81
CA THR A 59 8.19 -5.64 18.85
C THR A 59 7.58 -6.83 18.14
N TYR A 60 7.43 -6.73 16.82
CA TYR A 60 6.84 -7.80 16.00
C TYR A 60 7.92 -8.50 15.18
N LEU A 61 7.85 -9.83 15.18
CA LEU A 61 8.73 -10.69 14.39
C LEU A 61 8.26 -10.84 12.94
N SER A 62 7.06 -10.34 12.61
CA SER A 62 6.47 -10.40 11.27
C SER A 62 5.56 -9.21 11.05
N SER A 63 5.60 -8.62 9.86
CA SER A 63 4.70 -7.53 9.48
C SER A 63 3.23 -7.98 9.43
N LEU A 64 2.94 -9.27 9.20
CA LEU A 64 1.57 -9.81 9.25
C LEU A 64 0.90 -9.66 10.60
N SER A 65 1.66 -9.77 11.71
CA SER A 65 1.10 -9.61 13.06
C SER A 65 0.53 -8.20 13.26
N TRP A 66 1.23 -7.20 12.73
CA TRP A 66 0.73 -5.82 12.76
C TRP A 66 -0.49 -5.63 11.86
N ARG A 67 -0.47 -6.17 10.62
CA ARG A 67 -1.63 -6.12 9.72
C ARG A 67 -2.89 -6.69 10.38
N ALA A 68 -2.77 -7.82 11.09
CA ALA A 68 -3.90 -8.42 11.80
C ALA A 68 -4.46 -7.50 12.91
N ILE A 69 -3.59 -6.86 13.69
CA ILE A 69 -4.03 -5.88 14.72
C ILE A 69 -4.74 -4.69 14.09
N MET A 70 -4.20 -4.16 12.99
CA MET A 70 -4.84 -3.10 12.23
C MET A 70 -6.22 -3.52 11.73
N LEU A 71 -6.33 -4.73 11.15
CA LEU A 71 -7.61 -5.26 10.68
C LEU A 71 -8.65 -5.23 11.79
N PHE A 72 -8.38 -5.89 12.93
CA PHE A 72 -9.33 -5.97 14.03
C PHE A 72 -9.72 -4.59 14.57
N ALA A 73 -8.73 -3.74 14.85
CA ALA A 73 -9.00 -2.41 15.38
C ALA A 73 -9.88 -1.58 14.42
N LEU A 74 -9.56 -1.59 13.12
CA LEU A 74 -10.29 -0.82 12.12
C LEU A 74 -11.69 -1.38 11.86
N THR A 75 -11.87 -2.70 11.86
CA THR A 75 -13.20 -3.32 11.72
C THR A 75 -14.10 -3.08 12.93
N GLU A 76 -13.50 -2.92 14.12
CA GLU A 76 -14.20 -2.53 15.35
C GLU A 76 -14.48 -1.01 15.43
N GLY A 77 -14.09 -0.23 14.42
CA GLY A 77 -14.30 1.22 14.38
C GLY A 77 -13.35 2.01 15.29
N LYS A 78 -12.27 1.38 15.76
CA LYS A 78 -11.28 2.02 16.63
C LYS A 78 -10.38 2.97 15.86
N THR A 79 -9.91 4.01 16.53
CA THR A 79 -8.94 4.94 15.99
C THR A 79 -7.54 4.44 16.29
N VAL A 80 -6.70 4.31 15.25
CA VAL A 80 -5.30 3.90 15.39
C VAL A 80 -4.37 5.00 14.92
N THR A 81 -3.39 5.38 15.74
CA THR A 81 -2.35 6.35 15.41
C THR A 81 -0.97 5.70 15.57
N VAL A 82 -0.12 5.75 14.55
CA VAL A 82 1.27 5.29 14.63
C VAL A 82 2.17 6.48 14.99
N HIS A 83 2.98 6.34 16.04
CA HIS A 83 3.92 7.39 16.46
C HIS A 83 5.36 7.08 16.07
N GLU A 84 5.78 5.83 16.21
CA GLU A 84 7.11 5.35 15.83
C GLU A 84 7.00 3.99 15.16
N MET A 85 7.90 3.75 14.22
CA MET A 85 8.05 2.47 13.55
C MET A 85 9.50 2.29 13.16
N ASP A 86 10.02 1.09 13.38
CA ASP A 86 11.41 0.69 13.15
C ASP A 86 12.44 1.34 14.11
N LEU A 87 12.88 2.56 13.81
CA LEU A 87 13.83 3.34 14.64
C LEU A 87 13.17 4.62 15.17
N PRO A 88 13.59 5.15 16.32
CA PRO A 88 13.11 6.43 16.82
C PRO A 88 13.25 7.54 15.77
N GLY A 89 12.15 8.25 15.49
CA GLY A 89 12.06 9.35 14.52
C GLY A 89 11.93 8.93 13.06
N ARG A 90 12.27 7.69 12.70
CA ARG A 90 12.33 7.25 11.29
C ARG A 90 10.97 7.30 10.61
N TYR A 91 9.91 6.86 11.28
CA TYR A 91 8.55 6.93 10.72
C TYR A 91 8.17 8.35 10.32
N ARG A 92 8.45 9.35 11.17
CA ARG A 92 8.15 10.77 10.89
C ARG A 92 9.05 11.37 9.82
N GLN A 93 10.29 10.89 9.69
CA GLN A 93 11.21 11.31 8.63
C GLN A 93 10.76 10.80 7.25
N MET A 94 10.36 9.52 7.20
CA MET A 94 9.86 8.85 6.00
C MET A 94 8.48 9.37 5.58
N PHE A 95 7.58 9.53 6.55
CA PHE A 95 6.18 9.91 6.38
C PHE A 95 5.83 11.14 7.23
N PRO A 96 6.42 12.32 6.93
CA PRO A 96 6.07 13.54 7.65
C PRO A 96 4.60 13.90 7.42
N THR A 97 3.99 14.61 8.37
CA THR A 97 2.57 14.99 8.32
C THR A 97 2.20 15.74 7.03
N THR A 98 3.11 16.53 6.47
CA THR A 98 2.92 17.23 5.19
C THR A 98 2.78 16.26 4.02
N LEU A 99 3.60 15.20 3.98
CA LEU A 99 3.51 14.14 2.99
C LEU A 99 2.21 13.35 3.13
N LEU A 100 1.86 12.94 4.35
CA LEU A 100 0.63 12.18 4.62
C LEU A 100 -0.61 12.97 4.18
N ARG A 101 -0.71 14.25 4.54
CA ARG A 101 -1.82 15.13 4.09
C ARG A 101 -1.91 15.22 2.56
N ARG A 102 -0.77 15.28 1.85
CA ARG A 102 -0.76 15.31 0.39
C ARG A 102 -1.20 13.97 -0.20
N LEU A 103 -0.76 12.84 0.36
CA LEU A 103 -1.22 11.50 -0.02
C LEU A 103 -2.74 11.33 0.21
N GLN A 104 -3.28 11.84 1.31
CA GLN A 104 -4.73 11.88 1.57
C GLN A 104 -5.47 12.69 0.52
N TRP A 105 -4.97 13.88 0.18
CA TRP A 105 -5.56 14.70 -0.86
C TRP A 105 -5.58 13.99 -2.22
N HIS A 106 -4.54 13.21 -2.53
CA HIS A 106 -4.45 12.40 -3.75
C HIS A 106 -5.37 11.16 -3.72
N ALA A 107 -5.94 10.78 -2.57
CA ALA A 107 -6.84 9.64 -2.42
C ALA A 107 -8.29 9.90 -2.87
N ARG A 108 -8.55 11.06 -3.50
CA ARG A 108 -9.82 11.39 -4.13
C ARG A 108 -10.17 10.38 -5.21
N GLN A 109 -11.45 10.07 -5.34
CA GLN A 109 -11.94 9.13 -6.35
C GLN A 109 -11.56 9.59 -7.75
N ASN A 110 -11.18 8.64 -8.61
CA ASN A 110 -10.87 8.86 -10.03
C ASN A 110 -9.73 9.87 -10.27
N ALA A 111 -8.88 10.10 -9.25
CA ALA A 111 -7.73 10.97 -9.40
C ALA A 111 -6.62 10.28 -10.22
N ASN A 112 -5.90 11.06 -11.03
CA ASN A 112 -4.69 10.64 -11.74
C ASN A 112 -3.59 11.70 -11.60
N PHE A 113 -3.34 12.10 -10.36
CA PHE A 113 -2.31 13.08 -10.03
C PHE A 113 -0.90 12.50 -10.20
N PRO A 114 0.13 13.37 -10.29
CA PRO A 114 1.51 12.94 -10.20
C PRO A 114 1.79 12.17 -8.89
N PRO A 115 2.75 11.23 -8.89
CA PRO A 115 3.25 10.63 -7.67
C PRO A 115 3.68 11.68 -6.64
N VAL A 116 3.39 11.41 -5.37
CA VAL A 116 3.59 12.36 -4.27
C VAL A 116 5.02 12.33 -3.74
N ALA A 117 5.60 11.14 -3.66
CA ALA A 117 6.94 10.95 -3.13
C ALA A 117 7.66 9.83 -3.86
N ARG A 118 9.00 9.93 -3.90
CA ARG A 118 9.91 8.87 -4.33
C ARG A 118 10.75 8.45 -3.14
N PHE A 119 10.78 7.15 -2.89
CA PHE A 119 11.74 6.52 -2.00
C PHE A 119 12.74 5.72 -2.84
N TYR A 120 14.00 5.73 -2.42
CA TYR A 120 15.05 4.93 -3.05
C TYR A 120 16.00 4.36 -1.99
N ASP A 121 16.63 3.23 -2.30
CA ASP A 121 17.71 2.69 -1.48
C ASP A 121 19.05 3.26 -1.99
N PRO A 122 19.80 4.04 -1.20
CA PRO A 122 21.07 4.61 -1.63
C PRO A 122 22.16 3.55 -1.85
N ASN A 123 21.98 2.35 -1.28
CA ASN A 123 22.93 1.24 -1.37
C ASN A 123 22.46 0.14 -2.34
N GLY A 124 21.33 0.35 -3.01
CA GLY A 124 20.68 -0.65 -3.86
C GLY A 124 20.01 -0.04 -5.08
N SER A 125 19.22 -0.85 -5.77
CA SER A 125 18.44 -0.43 -6.95
C SER A 125 16.96 -0.24 -6.64
N ALA A 126 16.55 -0.43 -5.37
CA ALA A 126 15.16 -0.34 -4.98
C ALA A 126 14.65 1.11 -5.09
N VAL A 127 13.54 1.28 -5.78
CA VAL A 127 12.83 2.54 -6.00
C VAL A 127 11.35 2.29 -5.80
N MET A 128 10.68 3.25 -5.19
CA MET A 128 9.25 3.24 -4.93
C MET A 128 8.66 4.63 -5.10
N LEU A 129 7.60 4.75 -5.90
CA LEU A 129 6.81 5.97 -6.05
C LEU A 129 5.49 5.80 -5.30
N LEU A 130 5.20 6.71 -4.36
CA LEU A 130 3.95 6.73 -3.60
C LEU A 130 2.95 7.65 -4.27
N THR A 131 1.71 7.19 -4.47
CA THR A 131 0.73 7.94 -5.27
C THR A 131 -0.42 8.50 -4.43
N ARG A 132 -0.99 7.72 -3.51
CA ARG A 132 -2.10 8.14 -2.63
C ARG A 132 -2.14 7.36 -1.33
N SER A 133 -2.83 7.91 -0.34
CA SER A 133 -3.11 7.27 0.94
C SER A 133 -4.26 6.26 0.84
N ARG A 134 -4.21 5.23 1.69
CA ARG A 134 -5.22 4.20 1.93
C ARG A 134 -5.37 4.03 3.44
N VAL A 135 -6.57 3.64 3.89
CA VAL A 135 -6.81 3.26 5.31
C VAL A 135 -6.27 4.32 6.28
N CYS A 136 -6.75 5.56 6.18
CA CYS A 136 -6.40 6.64 7.11
C CYS A 136 -4.88 6.80 7.34
N ASP A 137 -4.08 6.80 6.27
CA ASP A 137 -2.60 6.93 6.29
C ASP A 137 -1.81 5.74 6.83
N HIS A 138 -2.45 4.59 7.01
CA HIS A 138 -1.73 3.37 7.40
C HIS A 138 -1.19 2.59 6.19
N ALA A 139 -1.64 2.94 5.00
CA ALA A 139 -1.25 2.32 3.75
C ALA A 139 -1.20 3.34 2.60
N VAL A 140 -0.59 2.93 1.51
CA VAL A 140 -0.39 3.75 0.30
C VAL A 140 -0.50 2.88 -0.94
N ASP A 141 -0.91 3.47 -2.06
CA ASP A 141 -0.64 2.86 -3.36
C ASP A 141 0.80 3.20 -3.78
N ALA A 142 1.50 2.21 -4.34
CA ALA A 142 2.90 2.37 -4.70
C ALA A 142 3.26 1.64 -6.01
N LEU A 143 4.04 2.31 -6.86
CA LEU A 143 4.77 1.71 -7.97
C LEU A 143 6.19 1.42 -7.51
N HIS A 144 6.64 0.16 -7.53
CA HIS A 144 7.96 -0.23 -7.01
C HIS A 144 8.62 -1.34 -7.83
N ASN A 145 9.94 -1.48 -7.69
CA ASN A 145 10.75 -2.52 -8.36
C ASN A 145 11.39 -3.52 -7.38
N LEU A 146 10.76 -3.77 -6.23
CA LEU A 146 11.27 -4.69 -5.21
C LEU A 146 11.29 -6.17 -5.63
N THR A 147 10.59 -6.56 -6.69
CA THR A 147 10.50 -7.95 -7.19
C THR A 147 11.66 -8.30 -8.13
N ASP A 148 11.89 -9.59 -8.39
CA ASP A 148 12.90 -10.06 -9.38
C ASP A 148 12.50 -9.80 -10.86
N GLY A 149 11.38 -9.12 -11.10
CA GLY A 149 10.81 -8.88 -12.42
C GLY A 149 10.40 -7.43 -12.63
N ALA A 150 9.49 -7.21 -13.58
CA ALA A 150 8.94 -5.90 -13.92
C ALA A 150 8.43 -5.12 -12.70
N PRO A 151 8.41 -3.77 -12.75
CA PRO A 151 7.78 -2.95 -11.72
C PRO A 151 6.33 -3.36 -11.43
N VAL A 152 5.96 -3.29 -10.15
CA VAL A 152 4.64 -3.66 -9.64
C VAL A 152 3.93 -2.42 -9.12
N PHE A 153 2.64 -2.28 -9.45
CA PHE A 153 1.77 -1.26 -8.89
C PHE A 153 0.72 -1.89 -7.98
N GLN A 154 0.83 -1.67 -6.67
CA GLN A 154 -0.03 -2.32 -5.69
C GLN A 154 -0.21 -1.48 -4.41
N PRO A 155 -1.27 -1.74 -3.62
CA PRO A 155 -1.44 -1.15 -2.30
C PRO A 155 -0.45 -1.81 -1.33
N LEU A 156 0.22 -1.01 -0.51
CA LEU A 156 1.18 -1.46 0.48
C LEU A 156 0.85 -0.87 1.85
N TRP A 157 1.00 -1.68 2.90
CA TRP A 157 1.02 -1.12 4.25
C TRP A 157 2.32 -0.37 4.46
N ILE A 158 2.24 0.79 5.12
CA ILE A 158 3.45 1.53 5.51
C ILE A 158 4.35 0.66 6.40
N SER A 159 3.76 -0.20 7.22
CA SER A 159 4.52 -1.17 8.02
C SER A 159 5.38 -2.13 7.23
N ASP A 160 4.96 -2.53 6.03
CA ASP A 160 5.78 -3.40 5.19
C ASP A 160 6.95 -2.64 4.58
N ILE A 161 6.72 -1.39 4.15
CA ILE A 161 7.76 -0.48 3.67
C ILE A 161 8.80 -0.27 4.78
N MET A 162 8.35 0.03 6.00
CA MET A 162 9.23 0.27 7.14
C MET A 162 9.96 -0.99 7.60
N ALA A 163 9.39 -2.18 7.37
CA ALA A 163 10.01 -3.45 7.70
C ALA A 163 11.16 -3.86 6.75
N LEU A 164 11.26 -3.26 5.57
CA LEU A 164 12.32 -3.54 4.60
C LEU A 164 13.73 -3.36 5.21
N ARG A 165 13.96 -2.27 5.95
CA ARG A 165 15.27 -2.03 6.58
C ARG A 165 15.61 -3.05 7.67
N PRO A 166 14.82 -3.22 8.75
CA PRO A 166 15.19 -4.14 9.81
C PRO A 166 15.13 -5.61 9.39
N ILE A 167 14.36 -5.99 8.36
CA ILE A 167 14.24 -7.39 7.92
C ILE A 167 15.21 -7.73 6.79
N LEU A 168 15.48 -6.81 5.85
CA LEU A 168 16.24 -7.10 4.63
C LEU A 168 17.46 -6.21 4.44
N GLY A 169 17.65 -5.20 5.28
CA GLY A 169 18.71 -4.21 5.10
C GLY A 169 18.47 -3.23 3.94
N ILE A 170 17.31 -3.27 3.29
CA ILE A 170 16.94 -2.33 2.22
C ILE A 170 16.61 -0.98 2.86
N GLU A 171 17.50 -0.01 2.71
CA GLU A 171 17.42 1.27 3.40
C GLU A 171 16.73 2.32 2.54
N LEU A 172 15.42 2.16 2.33
CA LEU A 172 14.65 3.20 1.66
C LEU A 172 14.78 4.54 2.41
N VAL A 173 15.16 5.59 1.68
CA VAL A 173 15.16 6.98 2.11
C VAL A 173 14.25 7.79 1.20
N ARG A 174 13.67 8.87 1.75
CA ARG A 174 12.87 9.80 0.97
C ARG A 174 13.76 10.70 0.13
N ASP A 175 13.46 10.78 -1.15
CA ASP A 175 14.05 11.76 -2.05
C ASP A 175 13.40 13.13 -1.79
N GLU A 176 14.13 14.04 -1.15
CA GLU A 176 13.64 15.38 -0.83
C GLU A 176 13.61 16.30 -2.05
N THR A 177 14.32 15.94 -3.12
CA THR A 177 14.40 16.70 -4.37
C THR A 177 13.36 16.26 -5.39
N PHE A 178 12.71 15.12 -5.15
CA PHE A 178 11.70 14.57 -6.04
C PHE A 178 10.51 15.53 -6.21
N SER A 179 10.28 15.92 -7.45
CA SER A 179 9.11 16.71 -7.85
C SER A 179 8.57 16.14 -9.16
N ALA A 180 7.46 15.42 -9.07
CA ALA A 180 6.77 14.91 -10.24
C ALA A 180 5.77 15.90 -10.81
N THR A 181 5.80 16.07 -12.13
CA THR A 181 4.87 16.85 -12.93
C THR A 181 3.96 15.98 -13.78
N MET A 182 4.42 14.78 -14.19
CA MET A 182 3.64 13.85 -15.00
C MET A 182 2.71 12.98 -14.14
N SER A 183 1.56 12.59 -14.68
CA SER A 183 0.54 11.82 -13.96
C SER A 183 1.00 10.41 -13.60
N THR A 184 0.38 9.80 -12.59
CA THR A 184 0.63 8.39 -12.24
C THR A 184 0.49 7.47 -13.46
N SER A 185 -0.51 7.70 -14.33
CA SER A 185 -0.67 6.95 -15.58
C SER A 185 0.57 6.96 -16.47
N ALA A 186 1.24 8.10 -16.62
CA ALA A 186 2.44 8.23 -17.44
C ALA A 186 3.57 7.37 -16.88
N TYR A 187 3.77 7.38 -15.56
CA TYR A 187 4.76 6.52 -14.90
C TYR A 187 4.44 5.03 -15.06
N LEU A 188 3.16 4.64 -15.04
CA LEU A 188 2.75 3.24 -15.24
C LEU A 188 2.98 2.78 -16.68
N GLU A 189 2.60 3.59 -17.66
CA GLU A 189 2.85 3.32 -19.08
C GLU A 189 4.35 3.23 -19.37
N ALA A 190 5.13 4.17 -18.86
CA ALA A 190 6.58 4.15 -19.00
C ALA A 190 7.23 2.94 -18.32
N ALA A 191 6.75 2.55 -17.14
CA ALA A 191 7.23 1.35 -16.48
C ALA A 191 6.96 0.08 -17.29
N ALA A 192 5.83 0.03 -17.99
CA ALA A 192 5.52 -1.08 -18.88
C ALA A 192 6.37 -1.10 -20.15
N ILE A 193 6.70 0.07 -20.71
CA ILE A 193 7.53 0.19 -21.92
C ILE A 193 8.99 -0.13 -21.62
N SER A 194 9.50 0.38 -20.50
CA SER A 194 10.93 0.34 -20.15
C SER A 194 11.33 -0.81 -19.22
N ASP A 195 10.35 -1.55 -18.70
CA ASP A 195 10.53 -2.60 -17.70
C ASP A 195 11.23 -2.13 -16.40
N ARG A 196 11.18 -0.81 -16.11
CA ARG A 196 11.74 -0.21 -14.90
C ARG A 196 11.04 1.10 -14.54
N ILE A 197 11.28 1.60 -13.33
CA ILE A 197 10.81 2.94 -12.93
C ILE A 197 11.80 3.96 -13.48
N VAL A 198 11.34 4.80 -14.41
CA VAL A 198 12.14 5.87 -15.03
C VAL A 198 11.97 7.20 -14.28
N GLU A 199 12.95 8.10 -14.42
CA GLU A 199 12.88 9.47 -13.91
C GLU A 199 12.27 10.42 -14.95
N GLU A 200 11.81 11.61 -14.53
CA GLU A 200 11.07 12.54 -15.41
C GLU A 200 11.79 12.96 -16.71
N PRO A 201 13.12 13.20 -16.73
CA PRO A 201 13.80 13.54 -17.98
C PRO A 201 13.67 12.43 -19.03
N GLU A 202 13.75 11.17 -18.61
CA GLU A 202 13.57 10.03 -19.49
C GLU A 202 12.09 9.81 -19.81
N LEU A 203 11.21 9.93 -18.82
CA LEU A 203 9.76 9.82 -18.98
C LEU A 203 9.24 10.76 -20.08
N SER A 204 9.76 11.99 -20.10
CA SER A 204 9.39 13.03 -21.08
C SER A 204 9.87 12.73 -22.50
N ALA A 205 10.87 11.87 -22.65
CA ALA A 205 11.40 11.44 -23.94
C ALA A 205 10.67 10.20 -24.52
N LEU A 206 9.89 9.50 -23.69
CA LEU A 206 9.11 8.34 -24.13
C LEU A 206 7.88 8.78 -24.94
N SER A 207 7.57 8.02 -25.98
CA SER A 207 6.33 8.19 -26.75
C SER A 207 5.15 7.56 -26.01
N LEU A 208 4.67 8.24 -24.97
CA LEU A 208 3.50 7.83 -24.20
C LEU A 208 2.23 8.14 -25.02
N ILE A 209 1.38 7.14 -25.19
CA ILE A 209 0.15 7.23 -26.00
C ILE A 209 -1.12 7.14 -25.14
N GLY A 210 -0.99 7.10 -23.81
CA GLY A 210 -2.11 6.99 -22.88
C GLY A 210 -2.61 5.57 -22.67
N ASN A 211 -1.94 4.57 -23.25
CA ASN A 211 -2.27 3.17 -22.97
C ASN A 211 -1.62 2.76 -21.66
N VAL A 212 -2.39 2.75 -20.58
CA VAL A 212 -1.92 2.33 -19.25
C VAL A 212 -2.18 0.84 -19.06
N PRO A 213 -1.21 -0.06 -19.33
CA PRO A 213 -1.41 -1.47 -19.07
C PRO A 213 -1.48 -1.74 -17.58
N ARG A 214 -2.20 -2.81 -17.22
CA ARG A 214 -2.14 -3.36 -15.87
C ARG A 214 -0.83 -4.10 -15.70
N LEU A 215 0.04 -3.57 -14.83
CA LEU A 215 1.29 -4.22 -14.45
C LEU A 215 0.97 -5.51 -13.69
N VAL A 216 1.73 -6.57 -13.98
CA VAL A 216 1.49 -7.89 -13.40
C VAL A 216 1.97 -7.89 -11.95
N ALA A 217 1.03 -8.01 -11.02
CA ALA A 217 1.37 -8.24 -9.61
C ALA A 217 1.51 -9.74 -9.34
N PRO A 218 2.48 -10.16 -8.50
CA PRO A 218 2.56 -11.54 -8.03
C PRO A 218 1.27 -11.99 -7.34
N PRO A 219 0.88 -13.28 -7.45
CA PRO A 219 -0.34 -13.77 -6.83
C PRO A 219 -0.24 -13.73 -5.29
N SER A 220 -1.37 -13.45 -4.64
CA SER A 220 -1.47 -13.52 -3.19
C SER A 220 -1.32 -14.93 -2.65
N SER A 221 -0.67 -15.03 -1.48
CA SER A 221 -0.44 -16.28 -0.78
C SER A 221 -1.70 -16.82 -0.12
N LYS A 222 -1.70 -18.13 0.17
CA LYS A 222 -2.78 -18.79 0.92
C LYS A 222 -3.01 -18.14 2.31
N ALA A 223 -1.96 -17.63 2.95
CA ALA A 223 -2.07 -17.00 4.26
C ALA A 223 -2.86 -15.69 4.19
N VAL A 224 -2.49 -14.79 3.28
CA VAL A 224 -3.20 -13.52 3.07
C VAL A 224 -4.63 -13.75 2.58
N ARG A 225 -4.82 -14.66 1.61
CA ARG A 225 -6.16 -15.07 1.19
C ARG A 225 -6.99 -15.66 2.33
N GLY A 226 -6.38 -16.45 3.21
CA GLY A 226 -7.08 -17.03 4.36
C GLY A 226 -7.57 -15.98 5.37
N ILE A 227 -6.78 -14.93 5.61
CA ILE A 227 -7.20 -13.79 6.46
C ILE A 227 -8.40 -13.08 5.81
N TYR A 228 -8.32 -12.82 4.50
CA TYR A 228 -9.38 -12.17 3.77
C TYR A 228 -10.66 -13.03 3.68
N ASP A 229 -10.52 -14.32 3.42
CA ASP A 229 -11.64 -15.26 3.40
C ASP A 229 -12.34 -15.35 4.76
N GLN A 230 -11.59 -15.25 5.86
CA GLN A 230 -12.18 -15.16 7.19
C GLN A 230 -12.98 -13.85 7.35
N ALA A 231 -12.41 -12.71 6.95
CA ALA A 231 -13.13 -11.43 6.96
C ALA A 231 -14.39 -11.46 6.08
N CYS A 232 -14.37 -12.13 4.93
CA CYS A 232 -15.54 -12.31 4.06
C CYS A 232 -16.65 -13.16 4.71
N ARG A 233 -16.32 -14.11 5.59
CA ARG A 233 -17.33 -14.88 6.33
C ARG A 233 -18.06 -14.03 7.35
N GLU A 234 -17.34 -13.12 7.99
CA GLU A 234 -17.87 -12.18 8.97
C GLU A 234 -18.59 -11.00 8.30
N ASN A 235 -18.22 -10.68 7.05
CA ASN A 235 -18.81 -9.61 6.26
C ASN A 235 -18.96 -10.01 4.78
N PRO A 236 -20.12 -10.57 4.38
CA PRO A 236 -20.35 -11.06 3.02
C PRO A 236 -20.19 -10.02 1.90
N ALA A 237 -20.41 -8.73 2.18
CA ALA A 237 -20.23 -7.66 1.20
C ALA A 237 -18.77 -7.53 0.72
N LEU A 238 -17.81 -8.05 1.51
CA LEU A 238 -16.40 -8.09 1.09
C LEU A 238 -16.17 -9.06 -0.08
N VAL A 239 -17.03 -10.07 -0.29
CA VAL A 239 -16.83 -11.05 -1.38
C VAL A 239 -16.80 -10.38 -2.75
N GLU A 240 -17.62 -9.35 -2.95
CA GLU A 240 -17.70 -8.59 -4.20
C GLU A 240 -16.41 -7.83 -4.53
N LEU A 241 -15.54 -7.61 -3.54
CA LEU A 241 -14.29 -6.87 -3.68
C LEU A 241 -13.09 -7.77 -4.04
N ARG A 242 -13.29 -9.10 -4.14
CA ARG A 242 -12.19 -10.07 -4.30
C ARG A 242 -11.35 -9.84 -5.57
N ASP A 243 -11.99 -9.49 -6.67
CA ASP A 243 -11.32 -9.26 -7.97
C ASP A 243 -11.04 -7.77 -8.23
N ARG A 244 -11.32 -6.90 -7.24
CA ARG A 244 -11.08 -5.47 -7.36
C ARG A 244 -9.58 -5.21 -7.47
N SER A 245 -9.25 -4.23 -8.28
CA SER A 245 -7.89 -3.75 -8.50
C SER A 245 -7.78 -2.30 -8.10
N ILE A 246 -6.62 -1.87 -7.57
CA ILE A 246 -6.37 -0.44 -7.31
C ILE A 246 -6.48 0.38 -8.59
N TYR A 247 -6.25 -0.21 -9.76
CA TYR A 247 -6.39 0.44 -11.06
C TYR A 247 -7.80 1.04 -11.27
N GLY A 248 -8.85 0.40 -10.72
CA GLY A 248 -10.22 0.91 -10.81
C GLY A 248 -10.47 2.18 -10.00
N ASP A 249 -9.53 2.59 -9.15
CA ASP A 249 -9.63 3.83 -8.37
C ASP A 249 -8.97 5.03 -9.06
N TYR A 250 -8.37 4.82 -10.24
CA TYR A 250 -7.71 5.86 -11.05
C TYR A 250 -8.51 6.10 -12.33
N SER A 251 -8.58 7.37 -12.75
CA SER A 251 -9.06 7.72 -14.10
C SER A 251 -7.87 7.77 -15.05
N PHE A 252 -7.61 6.66 -15.71
CA PHE A 252 -6.70 6.62 -16.85
C PHE A 252 -7.48 7.13 -18.06
N GLY A 253 -7.29 8.41 -18.37
CA GLY A 253 -7.93 9.07 -19.51
C GLY A 253 -7.33 8.63 -20.84
#